data_AF-A0A089LYZ2-F1
#
_entry.id   AF-A0A089LYZ2-F1
#
_cell.length_a   1.000
_cell.length_b   1.000
_cell.length_c   1.000
_cell.angle_alpha   90.00
_cell.angle_beta   90.00
_cell.angle_gamma   90.00
#
_symmetry.space_group_name_H-M   'P 1'
#
loop_
_entity.id
_entity.type
_entity.pdbx_description
1 polymer ?
#
loop_
_entity_poly.entity_id
_entity_poly.type
_entity_poly.pdbx_seq_one_letter_code
_entity_poly.pdbx_strand_id
1 'polypeptide(L)'
;MKIGELAERTGVSIRSLRYYERQGLITPLRKANGYREYSPLAVETVETIKLYLNLGLSTEEIAGFLNCVLMKKEAFCAEVMPLYRSKLEDIERQLLQLNQIKSNLEERIASIQQEQKESE
;
A
#
# COMPACT_ATOMS: atom_id res chain seq x y z
N MET A 1 2.06 18.66 -16.26
CA MET A 1 3.18 18.10 -15.46
C MET A 1 3.69 16.80 -16.08
N LYS A 2 5.00 16.65 -16.29
CA LYS A 2 5.58 15.39 -16.81
C LYS A 2 5.67 14.33 -15.69
N ILE A 3 5.88 13.06 -16.04
CA ILE A 3 5.98 11.98 -15.04
C ILE A 3 7.15 12.18 -14.05
N GLY A 4 8.26 12.77 -14.50
CA GLY A 4 9.41 13.06 -13.63
C GLY A 4 9.10 14.15 -12.59
N GLU A 5 8.39 15.20 -13.00
CA GLU A 5 7.93 16.27 -12.11
C GLU A 5 6.86 15.74 -11.13
N LEU A 6 5.97 14.86 -11.57
CA LEU A 6 5.03 14.17 -10.66
C LEU A 6 5.77 13.30 -9.63
N ALA A 7 6.83 12.60 -10.04
CA ALA A 7 7.65 11.79 -9.15
C ALA A 7 8.34 12.65 -8.08
N GLU A 8 8.95 13.76 -8.50
CA GLU A 8 9.60 14.71 -7.60
C GLU A 8 8.61 15.28 -6.57
N ARG A 9 7.43 15.74 -7.02
CA ARG A 9 6.43 16.36 -6.15
C ARG A 9 5.80 15.40 -5.16
N THR A 10 5.63 14.13 -5.51
CA THR A 10 4.95 13.13 -4.67
C THR A 10 5.91 12.25 -3.87
N GLY A 11 7.21 12.31 -4.19
CA GLY A 11 8.24 11.40 -3.68
C GLY A 11 8.06 9.94 -4.14
N VAL A 12 7.18 9.68 -5.11
CA VAL A 12 6.92 8.34 -5.64
C VAL A 12 7.81 8.06 -6.83
N SER A 13 8.41 6.87 -6.87
CA SER A 13 9.27 6.49 -8.00
C SER A 13 8.52 6.53 -9.34
N ILE A 14 9.21 6.90 -10.43
CA ILE A 14 8.64 6.83 -11.79
C ILE A 14 8.11 5.42 -12.10
N ARG A 15 8.77 4.37 -11.61
CA ARG A 15 8.33 2.99 -11.77
C ARG A 15 6.95 2.76 -11.14
N SER A 16 6.74 3.25 -9.92
CA SER A 16 5.46 3.16 -9.21
C SER A 16 4.39 4.00 -9.90
N LEU A 17 4.70 5.21 -10.35
CA LEU A 17 3.75 6.02 -11.13
C LEU A 17 3.32 5.31 -12.43
N ARG A 18 4.26 4.70 -13.16
CA ARG A 18 3.93 3.88 -14.33
C ARG A 18 3.09 2.66 -13.97
N TYR A 19 3.27 2.11 -12.77
CA TYR A 19 2.43 1.02 -12.28
C TYR A 19 1.02 1.51 -11.99
N TYR A 20 0.85 2.65 -11.30
CA TYR A 20 -0.46 3.27 -11.06
C TYR A 20 -1.18 3.60 -12.38
N GLU A 21 -0.44 4.08 -13.39
CA GLU A 21 -0.99 4.32 -14.74
C GLU A 21 -1.48 3.02 -15.40
N ARG A 22 -0.71 1.93 -15.30
CA ARG A 22 -1.16 0.62 -15.83
C ARG A 22 -2.40 0.09 -15.12
N GLN A 23 -2.53 0.37 -13.83
CA GLN A 23 -3.70 0.02 -13.03
C GLN A 23 -4.87 1.00 -13.22
N GLY A 24 -4.74 2.00 -14.10
CA GLY A 24 -5.79 3.00 -14.36
C GLY A 24 -6.01 4.01 -13.24
N LEU A 25 -5.20 3.98 -12.17
CA LEU A 25 -5.35 4.85 -11.00
C LEU A 25 -4.96 6.31 -11.28
N ILE A 26 -4.03 6.52 -12.22
CA ILE A 26 -3.68 7.84 -12.74
C ILE A 26 -3.69 7.79 -14.26
N THR A 27 -4.20 8.83 -14.91
CA THR A 27 -4.27 8.88 -16.38
C THR A 27 -3.65 10.17 -16.89
N PRO A 28 -2.62 10.11 -17.76
CA PRO A 28 -2.10 11.30 -18.41
C PRO A 28 -3.01 11.76 -19.55
N LEU A 29 -3.11 13.08 -19.72
CA LEU A 29 -3.68 13.68 -20.92
C LEU A 29 -2.63 13.70 -22.03
N ARG A 30 -3.04 13.39 -23.26
CA ARG A 30 -2.20 13.60 -24.45
C ARG A 30 -2.44 15.01 -24.98
N LYS A 31 -1.38 15.81 -25.04
CA LYS A 31 -1.40 17.11 -25.71
C LYS A 31 -1.33 16.96 -27.23
N ALA A 32 -1.73 18.00 -27.96
CA ALA A 32 -1.69 18.05 -29.43
C ALA A 32 -0.28 17.80 -30.01
N ASN A 33 0.77 18.08 -29.25
CA ASN A 33 2.16 17.82 -29.60
C ASN A 33 2.64 16.39 -29.28
N GLY A 34 1.74 15.47 -28.90
CA GLY A 34 2.04 14.07 -28.61
C GLY A 34 2.62 13.79 -27.21
N TYR A 35 2.93 14.83 -26.43
CA TYR A 35 3.46 14.66 -25.07
C TYR A 35 2.36 14.25 -24.08
N ARG A 36 2.75 13.42 -23.11
CA ARG A 36 1.91 13.03 -21.96
C ARG A 36 2.10 14.01 -20.82
N GLU A 37 0.99 14.50 -20.29
CA GLU A 37 1.00 15.35 -19.10
C GLU A 37 -0.08 14.93 -18.11
N TYR A 38 0.30 14.93 -16.83
CA TYR A 38 -0.62 14.78 -15.72
C TYR A 38 -1.16 16.16 -15.32
N SER A 39 -2.41 16.18 -14.89
CA SER A 39 -3.03 17.35 -14.28
C SER A 39 -2.41 17.62 -12.90
N PRO A 40 -2.56 18.83 -12.36
CA PRO A 40 -2.16 19.12 -10.97
C PRO A 40 -2.85 18.22 -9.93
N LEU A 41 -4.09 17.78 -10.20
CA LEU A 41 -4.85 16.85 -9.34
C LEU A 41 -4.19 15.48 -9.20
N ALA A 42 -3.32 15.09 -10.15
CA ALA A 42 -2.60 13.83 -10.05
C ALA A 42 -1.68 13.75 -8.81
N VAL A 43 -1.25 14.89 -8.25
CA VAL A 43 -0.50 14.91 -6.99
C VAL A 43 -1.37 14.40 -5.85
N GLU A 44 -2.56 14.99 -5.68
CA GLU A 44 -3.54 14.58 -4.68
C GLU A 44 -3.92 13.11 -4.86
N THR A 45 -4.21 12.68 -6.10
CA THR A 45 -4.50 11.27 -6.40
C THR A 45 -3.38 10.34 -5.96
N VAL A 46 -2.12 10.68 -6.23
CA VAL A 46 -0.96 9.86 -5.84
C VAL A 46 -0.78 9.85 -4.33
N GLU A 47 -0.98 10.97 -3.64
CA GLU A 47 -0.93 11.06 -2.18
C GLU A 47 -2.03 10.21 -1.53
N THR A 48 -3.24 10.24 -2.07
CA THR A 48 -4.35 9.36 -1.67
C THR A 48 -3.98 7.89 -1.86
N ILE A 49 -3.43 7.52 -3.02
CA ILE A 49 -2.96 6.14 -3.26
C ILE A 49 -1.90 5.73 -2.23
N LYS A 50 -0.94 6.60 -1.91
CA LYS A 50 0.09 6.32 -0.87
C LYS A 50 -0.54 6.08 0.50
N LEU A 51 -1.52 6.89 0.89
CA LEU A 51 -2.22 6.74 2.16
C LEU A 51 -2.78 5.32 2.29
N TYR A 52 -3.53 4.86 1.28
CA TYR A 52 -4.15 3.54 1.31
C TYR A 52 -3.14 2.39 1.19
N LEU A 53 -2.07 2.55 0.40
CA LEU A 53 -0.99 1.56 0.36
C LEU A 53 -0.32 1.39 1.72
N ASN A 54 -0.15 2.49 2.48
CA ASN A 54 0.40 2.43 3.84
C ASN A 54 -0.54 1.74 4.85
N LEU A 55 -1.84 1.64 4.53
CA LEU A 55 -2.82 0.85 5.30
C LEU A 55 -2.84 -0.63 4.88
N GLY A 56 -1.95 -1.05 3.98
CA GLY A 56 -1.86 -2.45 3.53
C GLY A 56 -2.88 -2.82 2.44
N LEU A 57 -3.54 -1.83 1.82
CA LEU A 57 -4.40 -2.05 0.67
C LEU A 57 -3.57 -2.19 -0.60
N SER A 58 -4.01 -3.08 -1.48
CA SER A 58 -3.46 -3.26 -2.81
C SER A 58 -3.98 -2.19 -3.78
N THR A 59 -3.28 -2.00 -4.90
CA THR A 59 -3.73 -1.09 -5.95
C THR A 59 -5.07 -1.51 -6.58
N GLU A 60 -5.40 -2.80 -6.55
CA GLU A 60 -6.68 -3.33 -7.05
C GLU A 60 -7.83 -2.96 -6.12
N GLU A 61 -7.64 -3.12 -4.80
CA GLU A 61 -8.62 -2.68 -3.80
C GLU A 61 -8.84 -1.17 -3.87
N ILE A 62 -7.75 -0.40 -3.99
CA ILE A 62 -7.81 1.07 -4.11
C ILE A 62 -8.58 1.50 -5.36
N ALA A 63 -8.37 0.83 -6.51
CA ALA A 63 -9.09 1.14 -7.75
C ALA A 63 -10.61 1.11 -7.59
N GLY A 64 -11.13 0.23 -6.72
CA GLY A 64 -12.56 0.06 -6.48
C GLY A 64 -13.25 1.29 -5.87
N PHE A 65 -12.52 2.13 -5.13
CA PHE A 65 -13.12 3.26 -4.40
C PHE A 65 -12.38 4.59 -4.55
N LEU A 66 -11.23 4.63 -5.25
CA LEU A 66 -10.39 5.82 -5.40
C LEU A 66 -11.18 7.04 -5.90
N ASN A 67 -12.01 6.87 -6.93
CA ASN A 67 -12.82 7.97 -7.45
C ASN A 67 -13.84 8.50 -6.44
N CYS A 68 -14.39 7.63 -5.57
CA CYS A 68 -15.33 8.06 -4.55
C CYS A 68 -14.63 8.96 -3.52
N VAL A 69 -13.47 8.55 -3.01
CA VAL A 69 -12.74 9.27 -1.95
C VAL A 69 -12.06 10.55 -2.44
N LEU A 70 -11.79 10.66 -3.74
CA LEU A 70 -11.33 11.92 -4.36
C LEU A 70 -12.47 12.94 -4.52
N MET A 71 -13.71 12.48 -4.69
CA MET A 71 -14.87 13.36 -4.92
C MET A 71 -15.67 13.66 -3.66
N LYS A 72 -15.56 12.80 -2.64
CA LYS A 72 -16.36 12.82 -1.42
C LYS A 72 -15.48 12.46 -0.22
N LYS A 73 -15.96 12.77 0.98
CA LYS A 73 -15.32 12.26 2.20
C LYS A 73 -15.41 10.74 2.23
N GLU A 74 -14.34 10.10 2.70
CA GLU A 74 -14.21 8.64 2.85
C GLU A 74 -15.39 7.99 3.55
N ALA A 75 -15.96 8.65 4.56
CA ALA A 75 -17.13 8.16 5.30
C ALA A 75 -18.38 7.91 4.43
N PHE A 76 -18.43 8.44 3.21
CA PHE A 76 -19.54 8.24 2.26
C PHE A 76 -19.23 7.20 1.17
N CYS A 77 -18.07 6.54 1.22
CA CYS A 77 -17.67 5.50 0.27
C CYS A 77 -17.88 4.14 0.92
N ALA A 78 -18.97 3.46 0.53
CA ALA A 78 -19.44 2.24 1.18
C ALA A 78 -18.44 1.08 1.09
N GLU A 79 -17.56 1.12 0.09
CA GLU A 79 -16.53 0.12 -0.19
C GLU A 79 -15.38 0.15 0.82
N VAL A 80 -15.12 1.28 1.47
CA VAL A 80 -13.92 1.48 2.31
C VAL A 80 -14.00 0.69 3.61
N MET A 81 -15.13 0.76 4.31
CA MET A 81 -15.28 0.13 5.64
C MET A 81 -15.13 -1.41 5.62
N PRO A 82 -15.73 -2.15 4.66
CA PRO A 82 -15.49 -3.59 4.52
C PRO A 82 -14.02 -3.93 4.29
N LEU A 83 -13.31 -3.14 3.47
CA LEU A 83 -11.89 -3.37 3.19
C LEU A 83 -11.04 -3.16 4.45
N TYR A 84 -11.29 -2.11 5.23
CA TYR A 84 -10.61 -1.90 6.51
C TYR A 84 -10.83 -3.03 7.50
N ARG A 85 -12.06 -3.54 7.61
CA ARG A 85 -12.36 -4.71 8.47
C ARG A 85 -11.59 -5.94 8.01
N SER A 86 -11.62 -6.23 6.71
CA SER A 86 -10.88 -7.36 6.14
C SER A 86 -9.37 -7.24 6.41
N LYS A 87 -8.77 -6.05 6.24
CA LYS A 87 -7.35 -5.85 6.52
C LYS A 87 -7.02 -5.99 7.99
N LEU A 88 -7.87 -5.52 8.89
CA LEU A 88 -7.67 -5.69 10.32
C LEU A 88 -7.68 -7.18 10.69
N GLU A 89 -8.66 -7.95 10.18
CA GLU A 89 -8.73 -9.40 10.39
C GLU A 89 -7.51 -10.14 9.82
N ASP A 90 -7.02 -9.74 8.64
CA ASP A 90 -5.79 -10.29 8.05
C ASP A 90 -4.57 -10.03 8.93
N ILE A 91 -4.42 -8.81 9.44
CA ILE A 91 -3.32 -8.43 10.33
C ILE A 91 -3.39 -9.22 11.64
N GLU A 92 -4.58 -9.35 12.24
CA GLU A 92 -4.77 -10.13 13.47
C GLU A 92 -4.38 -11.61 13.26
N ARG A 93 -4.78 -12.21 12.13
CA ARG A 93 -4.36 -13.56 11.75
C ARG A 93 -2.84 -13.69 11.62
N GLN A 94 -2.20 -12.74 10.95
CA GLN A 94 -0.74 -12.74 10.79
C GLN A 94 -0.01 -12.57 12.12
N LEU A 95 -0.50 -11.70 13.02
CA LEU A 95 0.06 -11.52 14.35
C LEU A 95 0.01 -12.81 15.17
N LEU A 96 -1.12 -13.53 15.14
CA LEU A 96 -1.24 -14.82 15.82
C LEU A 96 -0.23 -15.83 15.28
N GLN A 97 -0.07 -15.93 13.96
CA GLN A 97 0.89 -16.83 13.34
C GLN A 97 2.34 -16.47 13.70
N LEU A 98 2.70 -15.19 13.60
CA LEU A 98 4.04 -14.70 13.92
C LEU A 98 4.38 -14.90 15.40
N ASN A 99 3.42 -14.70 16.29
CA ASN A 99 3.60 -14.98 17.72
C ASN A 99 3.84 -16.47 17.99
N GLN A 100 3.12 -17.37 17.31
CA GLN A 100 3.37 -18.81 17.46
C GLN A 100 4.77 -19.20 16.97
N ILE A 101 5.18 -18.68 15.81
CA ILE A 101 6.52 -18.93 15.26
C ILE A 101 7.59 -18.40 16.21
N LYS A 102 7.39 -17.21 16.77
CA LYS A 102 8.29 -16.61 17.76
C LYS A 102 8.44 -17.52 18.98
N SER A 103 7.35 -17.97 19.59
CA SER A 103 7.40 -18.86 20.77
C SER A 103 8.14 -20.15 20.46
N ASN A 104 7.86 -20.78 19.30
CA ASN A 104 8.57 -22.00 18.89
C ASN A 104 10.09 -21.77 18.77
N LEU A 105 10.51 -20.62 18.22
CA LEU A 105 11.93 -20.28 18.11
C LEU A 105 12.57 -20.06 19.48
N GLU A 106 11.88 -19.37 20.39
CA GLU A 106 12.35 -19.13 21.77
C GLU A 106 12.56 -20.44 22.53
N GLU A 107 11.64 -21.40 22.41
CA GLU A 107 11.78 -22.74 23.01
C GLU A 107 12.99 -23.50 22.45
N ARG A 108 13.17 -23.50 21.12
CA ARG A 108 14.31 -24.16 20.48
C ARG A 108 15.65 -23.54 20.90
N ILE A 109 15.72 -22.21 21.00
CA ILE A 109 16.90 -21.50 21.47
C ILE A 109 17.22 -21.90 22.92
N ALA A 110 16.22 -21.92 23.80
CA ALA A 110 16.40 -22.28 25.20
C ALA A 110 16.90 -23.73 25.37
N SER A 111 16.35 -24.67 24.60
CA SER A 111 16.80 -26.08 24.60
C SER A 111 18.28 -26.20 24.25
N ILE A 112 18.71 -25.55 23.16
CA ILE A 112 20.11 -25.61 22.70
C ILE A 112 21.05 -24.99 23.74
N GLN A 113 20.66 -23.87 24.35
CA GLN A 113 21.46 -23.21 25.39
C GLN A 113 21.59 -24.08 26.65
N GLN A 114 20.58 -24.87 26.98
CA GLN A 114 20.64 -25.79 28.12
C GLN A 114 21.59 -26.95 27.84
N GLU A 115 21.51 -27.58 26.67
CA GLU A 115 22.41 -28.67 26.24
C GLU A 115 23.88 -28.23 26.23
N GLN A 116 24.15 -26.98 25.83
CA GLN A 116 25.50 -26.40 25.85
C GLN A 116 26.04 -26.26 27.28
N LYS A 117 25.23 -25.79 28.22
CA LYS A 117 25.62 -25.64 29.64
C LYS A 117 25.86 -26.97 30.35
N GLU A 118 25.16 -28.03 29.94
CA GLU A 118 25.32 -29.37 30.52
C GLU A 118 26.56 -30.10 29.97
N SER A 119 27.13 -29.60 28.87
CA SER A 119 28.33 -30.15 28.23
C SER A 119 29.64 -29.47 28.67
N GLU A 120 29.56 -28.43 29.50
CA GLU A 120 30.68 -27.69 30.11
C GLU A 120 30.91 -28.11 31.58
#